data_AF-A0A916RCH5-F1
#
_entry.id   AF-A0A916RCH5-F1
#
_cell.length_a   1.000
_cell.length_b   1.000
_cell.length_c   1.000
_cell.angle_alpha   90.00
_cell.angle_beta   90.00
_cell.angle_gamma   90.00
#
_symmetry.space_group_name_H-M   'P 1'
#
loop_
_entity.id
_entity.type
_entity.pdbx_description
1 polymer ?
#
loop_
_entity_poly.entity_id
_entity_poly.type
_entity_poly.pdbx_seq_one_letter_code
_entity_poly.pdbx_strand_id
1 'polypeptide(L)'
;MFDTFKNRLEIEGTLKTVTALRIGAARSTEPIGSDLPVVKDVLGQPLIPGSSFKGALRSRLESFLRGILGSNPPFSCQPRSQ
;
A
#
# COMPACT_ATOMS: atom_id res chain seq x y z
N MET A 1 14.53 -16.39 -16.43
CA MET A 1 15.98 -16.12 -16.40
C MET A 1 16.15 -14.60 -16.46
N PHE A 2 16.26 -13.94 -15.30
CA PHE A 2 16.45 -12.49 -15.16
C PHE A 2 17.58 -12.26 -14.16
N ASP A 3 18.81 -12.63 -14.53
CA ASP A 3 19.93 -12.72 -13.57
C ASP A 3 20.98 -11.60 -13.75
N THR A 4 20.69 -10.57 -14.54
CA THR A 4 21.59 -9.43 -14.69
C THR A 4 20.97 -8.19 -14.07
N PHE A 5 21.47 -7.82 -12.90
CA PHE A 5 21.18 -6.54 -12.28
C PHE A 5 21.68 -5.40 -13.18
N LYS A 6 20.75 -4.66 -13.80
CA LYS A 6 21.09 -3.56 -14.72
C LYS A 6 21.25 -2.22 -14.02
N ASN A 7 20.32 -1.88 -13.12
CA ASN A 7 20.45 -0.72 -12.24
C ASN A 7 19.50 -0.84 -11.03
N ARG A 8 19.70 0.06 -10.05
CA ARG A 8 18.74 0.35 -8.98
C ARG A 8 18.34 1.81 -9.12
N LEU A 9 17.05 2.06 -9.29
CA LEU A 9 16.48 3.40 -9.25
C LEU A 9 15.99 3.68 -7.83
N GLU A 10 16.53 4.73 -7.21
CA GLU A 10 16.08 5.20 -5.90
C GLU A 10 15.26 6.46 -6.08
N ILE A 11 14.05 6.47 -5.52
CA ILE A 11 13.11 7.59 -5.61
C ILE A 11 12.87 8.05 -4.18
N GLU A 12 13.27 9.29 -3.89
CA GLU A 12 13.14 9.91 -2.59
C GLU A 12 12.19 11.10 -2.66
N GLY A 13 11.49 11.36 -1.56
CA GLY A 13 10.56 12.48 -1.45
C GLY A 13 9.77 12.48 -0.15
N THR A 14 9.05 13.57 0.10
CA THR A 14 8.24 13.73 1.31
C THR A 14 6.75 13.57 0.97
N LEU A 15 6.07 12.63 1.64
CA LEU A 15 4.63 12.51 1.55
C LEU A 15 3.96 13.43 2.57
N LYS A 16 3.17 14.39 2.10
CA LYS A 16 2.31 15.23 2.93
C LYS A 16 0.87 14.76 2.82
N THR A 17 0.26 14.41 3.94
CA THR A 17 -1.16 14.08 4.02
C THR A 17 -1.98 15.36 3.93
N VAL A 18 -2.70 15.55 2.82
CA VAL A 18 -3.61 16.70 2.65
C VAL A 18 -4.86 16.56 3.54
N THR A 19 -5.30 15.32 3.75
CA THR A 19 -6.40 14.95 4.65
C THR A 19 -5.90 14.00 5.73
N ALA A 20 -6.68 13.81 6.80
CA ALA A 20 -6.37 12.82 7.82
C ALA A 20 -6.17 11.42 7.17
N LEU A 21 -5.03 10.79 7.44
CA LEU A 21 -4.69 9.45 6.94
C LEU A 21 -4.83 8.42 8.06
N ARG A 22 -5.59 7.36 7.79
CA ARG A 22 -5.72 6.22 8.67
C ARG A 22 -5.26 4.96 7.97
N ILE A 23 -4.42 4.19 8.64
CA ILE A 23 -4.02 2.84 8.22
C ILE A 23 -4.46 1.90 9.33
N GLY A 24 -5.40 1.01 9.02
CA GLY A 24 -5.91 0.05 9.99
C GLY A 24 -4.81 -0.90 10.44
N ALA A 25 -4.54 -0.94 11.74
CA ALA A 25 -3.73 -1.99 12.34
C ALA A 25 -4.61 -3.23 12.59
N ALA A 26 -3.99 -4.42 12.59
CA ALA A 26 -4.65 -5.61 13.13
C ALA A 26 -5.09 -5.33 14.57
N ARG A 27 -6.28 -5.82 14.96
CA ARG A 27 -6.88 -5.56 16.28
C ARG A 27 -5.82 -5.80 17.37
N SER A 28 -5.54 -4.77 18.17
CA SER A 28 -4.77 -4.95 19.40
C SER A 28 -5.57 -5.88 20.31
N THR A 29 -4.93 -6.94 20.80
CA THR A 29 -5.48 -7.89 21.78
C THR A 29 -5.69 -7.26 23.17
N GLU A 30 -5.45 -5.95 23.31
CA GLU A 30 -5.55 -5.21 24.56
C GLU A 30 -6.98 -4.67 24.75
N PRO A 31 -7.67 -5.02 25.85
CA PRO A 31 -9.08 -4.70 26.08
C PRO A 31 -9.38 -3.21 26.35
N ILE A 32 -8.37 -2.33 26.36
CA ILE A 32 -8.48 -0.91 26.74
C ILE A 32 -7.85 0.02 25.66
N GLY A 33 -7.58 -0.49 24.45
CA GLY A 33 -7.03 0.30 23.34
C GLY A 33 -8.10 1.11 22.61
N SER A 34 -7.76 2.33 22.15
CA SER A 34 -8.67 3.20 21.37
C SER A 34 -9.30 2.42 20.20
N ASP A 35 -10.58 2.65 19.95
CA ASP A 35 -11.44 1.89 19.03
C ASP A 35 -10.86 1.73 17.60
N LEU A 36 -9.95 2.61 17.17
CA LEU A 36 -9.35 2.64 15.84
C LEU A 36 -7.84 2.93 15.88
N PRO A 37 -6.98 1.95 16.22
CA PRO A 37 -5.54 2.18 16.32
C PRO A 37 -4.91 2.50 14.95
N VAL A 38 -4.07 3.54 14.92
CA VAL A 38 -3.20 3.87 13.79
C VAL A 38 -1.91 3.05 13.91
N VAL A 39 -1.36 2.57 12.79
CA VAL A 39 -0.05 1.90 12.78
C VAL A 39 1.02 2.87 13.28
N LYS A 40 1.69 2.48 14.36
CA LYS A 40 2.77 3.23 14.99
C LYS A 40 4.08 2.46 14.87
N ASP A 41 5.18 3.21 14.77
CA ASP A 41 6.53 2.69 14.90
C ASP A 41 6.83 2.29 16.35
N VAL A 42 7.98 1.64 16.60
CA VAL A 42 8.49 1.31 17.94
C VAL A 42 8.58 2.56 18.83
N LEU A 43 8.79 3.74 18.23
CA LEU A 43 8.83 5.03 18.91
C LEU A 43 7.44 5.68 19.13
N GLY A 44 6.35 4.97 18.81
CA GLY A 44 4.97 5.46 18.99
C GLY A 44 4.51 6.49 17.95
N GLN A 45 5.34 6.81 16.95
CA GLN A 45 5.02 7.74 15.87
C GLN A 45 4.18 7.06 14.78
N PRO A 46 3.19 7.75 14.18
CA PRO A 46 2.41 7.18 13.09
C PRO A 46 3.30 6.90 11.87
N LEU A 47 3.20 5.69 11.33
CA LEU A 47 4.02 5.21 10.21
C LEU A 47 3.13 4.67 9.09
N ILE A 48 3.56 4.88 7.84
CA ILE A 48 2.97 4.23 6.66
C ILE A 48 3.78 2.94 6.37
N PRO A 49 3.19 1.73 6.51
CA PRO A 49 3.89 0.50 6.18
C PRO A 49 4.19 0.41 4.68
N GLY A 50 5.39 -0.07 4.33
CA GLY A 50 5.78 -0.25 2.92
C GLY A 50 4.87 -1.23 2.15
N SER A 51 4.33 -2.24 2.82
CA SER A 51 3.36 -3.18 2.23
C SER A 51 2.04 -2.50 1.87
N SER A 52 1.50 -1.68 2.77
CA SER A 52 0.28 -0.90 2.54
C SER A 52 0.48 0.12 1.41
N PHE A 53 1.61 0.83 1.41
CA PHE A 53 1.93 1.79 0.36
C PHE A 53 2.05 1.13 -1.01
N LYS A 54 2.84 0.05 -1.11
CA LYS A 54 2.99 -0.75 -2.33
C LYS A 54 1.63 -1.29 -2.82
N GLY A 55 0.81 -1.81 -1.92
CA GLY A 55 -0.51 -2.36 -2.24
C GLY A 55 -1.47 -1.30 -2.80
N ALA A 56 -1.54 -0.14 -2.16
CA ALA A 56 -2.37 0.97 -2.61
C ALA A 56 -1.95 1.47 -4.01
N LEU A 57 -0.64 1.65 -4.23
CA LEU A 57 -0.10 2.03 -5.54
C LEU A 57 -0.44 1.00 -6.62
N ARG A 58 -0.18 -0.28 -6.33
CA ARG A 58 -0.46 -1.38 -7.26
C ARG A 58 -1.94 -1.40 -7.64
N SER A 59 -2.83 -1.39 -6.65
CA SER A 59 -4.28 -1.45 -6.88
C SER A 59 -4.77 -0.28 -7.74
N ARG A 60 -4.32 0.94 -7.43
CA ARG A 60 -4.69 2.13 -8.21
C ARG A 60 -4.17 2.08 -9.64
N LEU A 61 -2.93 1.62 -9.82
CA LEU A 61 -2.35 1.44 -11.15
C LEU A 61 -3.10 0.38 -11.96
N GLU A 62 -3.44 -0.76 -11.35
CA GLU A 62 -4.24 -1.79 -12.02
C GLU A 62 -5.62 -1.26 -12.43
N SER A 63 -6.32 -0.53 -11.56
CA SER A 63 -7.61 0.09 -11.89
C SER A 63 -7.49 1.07 -13.04
N PHE A 64 -6.45 1.90 -13.04
CA PHE A 64 -6.17 2.85 -14.11
C PHE A 64 -5.87 2.14 -15.45
N LEU A 65 -5.01 1.12 -15.42
CA LEU A 65 -4.67 0.34 -16.61
C LEU A 65 -5.88 -0.41 -17.19
N ARG A 66 -6.77 -0.96 -16.36
CA ARG A 66 -8.04 -1.57 -16.84
C ARG A 66 -8.93 -0.55 -17.56
N GLY A 67 -8.97 0.69 -17.07
CA GLY A 67 -9.74 1.77 -17.70
C GLY A 67 -9.21 2.19 -19.07
N ILE A 68 -7.91 2.05 -19.32
CA ILE A 68 -7.25 2.48 -20.57
C ILE A 68 -7.10 1.34 -21.58
N LEU A 69 -6.71 0.15 -21.13
CA LEU A 69 -6.33 -0.98 -21.99
C LEU A 69 -7.47 -1.99 -22.26
N GLY A 70 -8.63 -1.84 -21.60
CA GLY A 70 -9.75 -2.78 -21.72
C GLY A 70 -9.64 -4.00 -20.79
N SER A 71 -10.55 -4.96 -20.95
CA SER A 71 -10.90 -6.02 -19.97
C SER A 71 -9.87 -7.14 -19.76
N ASN A 72 -8.72 -7.14 -20.45
CA ASN A 72 -7.73 -8.20 -20.32
C ASN A 72 -6.26 -7.72 -20.30
N PRO A 73 -5.82 -6.91 -19.31
CA PRO A 73 -4.42 -6.59 -19.17
C PRO A 73 -3.66 -7.80 -18.58
N PRO A 74 -2.52 -8.23 -19.16
CA PRO A 74 -1.78 -9.45 -18.77
C PRO A 74 -1.18 -9.44 -17.35
N PHE A 75 -1.37 -8.36 -16.59
CA PHE A 75 -0.80 -8.13 -15.25
C PHE A 75 -1.82 -7.88 -14.15
N SER A 76 -3.12 -8.04 -14.44
CA SER A 76 -4.19 -7.83 -13.47
C SER A 76 -4.29 -9.04 -12.53
N CYS A 77 -3.95 -8.88 -11.25
CA CYS A 77 -4.51 -9.76 -10.23
C CYS A 77 -5.98 -9.35 -10.07
N GLN A 78 -6.92 -10.22 -10.38
CA GLN A 78 -8.34 -9.97 -10.08
C GLN A 78 -8.60 -10.38 -8.62
N PRO A 79 -8.94 -9.45 -7.70
CA PRO A 79 -9.43 -9.82 -6.38
C PRO A 79 -10.91 -10.24 -6.40
N ARG A 80 -11.58 -10.20 -7.56
CA ARG A 80 -12.94 -10.75 -7.74
C ARG A 80 -12.88 -12.10 -8.48
N SER A 81 -12.58 -13.15 -7.73
CA SER A 81 -13.09 -14.48 -8.01
C SER A 81 -13.64 -15.02 -6.68
N GLN A 82 -14.82 -14.53 -6.33
CA GLN A 82 -15.74 -15.21 -5.42
C GLN A 82 -16.93 -15.59 -6.28
#